data_AF-A0A7C4MXJ3-F1
#
_entry.id   AF-A0A7C4MXJ3-F1
#
_cell.length_a   1.000
_cell.length_b   1.000
_cell.length_c   1.000
_cell.angle_alpha   90.00
_cell.angle_beta   90.00
_cell.angle_gamma   90.00
#
_symmetry.space_group_name_H-M   'P 1'
#
loop_
_entity.id
_entity.type
_entity.pdbx_description
1 polymer ?
#
loop_
_entity_poly.entity_id
_entity_poly.type
_entity_poly.pdbx_seq_one_letter_code
_entity_poly.pdbx_strand_id
1 'polypeptide(L)'
;ALQKAELRAVAAAVLGHIGPDAKAAVPALLDLLKTEKDPTNRRELLLALCSIAPETKEAVPLAIAALDDAEERVVLAACLLLSKIGPDAKEALPALKKLSDSKDEAIRDFAAKAIQAIEK
;
A
#
# COMPACT_ATOMS: atom_id res chain seq x y z
N ALA A 1 -5.67 -23.82 -3.46
CA ALA A 1 -4.92 -22.63 -2.99
C ALA A 1 -5.37 -21.37 -3.73
N LEU A 2 -5.46 -21.40 -5.07
CA LEU A 2 -5.90 -20.29 -5.92
C LEU A 2 -7.25 -19.68 -5.53
N GLN A 3 -8.27 -20.51 -5.28
CA GLN A 3 -9.62 -20.03 -4.91
C GLN A 3 -9.66 -19.24 -3.58
N LYS A 4 -8.75 -19.55 -2.64
CA LYS A 4 -8.63 -18.79 -1.38
C LYS A 4 -7.91 -17.46 -1.59
N ALA A 5 -6.99 -17.39 -2.55
CA ALA A 5 -6.31 -16.16 -2.89
C ALA A 5 -7.28 -15.19 -3.57
N GLU A 6 -8.00 -15.63 -4.60
CA GLU A 6 -9.02 -14.80 -5.27
C GLU A 6 -10.09 -14.29 -4.30
N LEU A 7 -10.56 -15.13 -3.37
CA LEU A 7 -11.53 -14.72 -2.36
C LEU A 7 -10.98 -13.62 -1.42
N ARG A 8 -9.67 -13.61 -1.14
CA ARG A 8 -9.03 -12.57 -0.32
C ARG A 8 -8.93 -11.24 -1.05
N ALA A 9 -8.53 -11.22 -2.32
CA ALA A 9 -8.56 -10.00 -3.13
C ALA A 9 -9.97 -9.41 -3.16
N VAL A 10 -10.98 -10.23 -3.42
CA VAL A 10 -12.38 -9.78 -3.45
C VAL A 10 -12.81 -9.24 -2.09
N ALA A 11 -12.49 -9.94 -0.99
CA ALA A 11 -12.81 -9.46 0.35
C ALA A 11 -12.13 -8.13 0.69
N ALA A 12 -10.84 -7.99 0.38
CA ALA A 12 -10.10 -6.74 0.58
C ALA A 12 -10.71 -5.59 -0.25
N ALA A 13 -11.04 -5.84 -1.53
CA ALA A 13 -11.67 -4.86 -2.39
C ALA A 13 -13.06 -4.42 -1.86
N VAL A 14 -13.88 -5.37 -1.39
CA VAL A 14 -15.18 -5.06 -0.77
C VAL A 14 -15.01 -4.20 0.49
N LEU A 15 -14.07 -4.55 1.37
CA LEU A 15 -13.77 -3.75 2.55
C LEU A 15 -13.29 -2.35 2.18
N GLY A 16 -12.45 -2.23 1.14
CA GLY A 16 -12.01 -0.96 0.60
C GLY A 16 -13.16 -0.09 0.07
N HIS A 17 -14.15 -0.69 -0.59
CA HIS A 17 -15.36 0.01 -1.05
C HIS A 17 -16.28 0.45 0.09
N ILE A 18 -16.32 -0.29 1.20
CA ILE A 18 -17.03 0.13 2.42
C ILE A 18 -16.35 1.37 3.02
N GLY A 19 -15.02 1.47 2.92
CA GLY A 19 -14.27 2.64 3.35
C GLY A 19 -14.15 2.71 4.89
N PRO A 20 -14.21 3.90 5.51
CA PRO A 20 -13.94 4.07 6.94
C PRO A 20 -14.80 3.23 7.89
N ASP A 21 -16.02 2.85 7.49
CA ASP A 21 -16.89 1.99 8.29
C ASP A 21 -16.31 0.58 8.48
N ALA A 22 -15.36 0.16 7.63
CA ALA A 22 -14.63 -1.10 7.75
C ALA A 22 -13.36 -1.00 8.61
N LYS A 23 -13.16 0.06 9.40
CA LYS A 23 -11.95 0.27 10.22
C LYS A 23 -11.61 -0.88 11.17
N ALA A 24 -12.63 -1.63 11.62
CA ALA A 24 -12.43 -2.84 12.43
C ALA A 24 -11.63 -3.95 11.71
N ALA A 25 -11.55 -3.92 10.37
CA ALA A 25 -10.81 -4.90 9.57
C ALA A 25 -9.31 -4.57 9.45
N VAL A 26 -8.86 -3.36 9.82
CA VAL A 26 -7.47 -2.92 9.63
C VAL A 26 -6.43 -3.89 10.23
N PRO A 27 -6.57 -4.39 11.47
CA PRO A 27 -5.59 -5.34 12.02
C PRO A 27 -5.48 -6.63 11.18
N ALA A 28 -6.61 -7.16 10.71
CA ALA A 28 -6.63 -8.37 9.89
C ALA A 28 -6.02 -8.15 8.50
N LEU A 29 -6.22 -6.96 7.91
CA LEU A 29 -5.60 -6.58 6.63
C LEU A 29 -4.08 -6.48 6.76
N LEU A 30 -3.58 -5.87 7.85
CA LEU A 30 -2.15 -5.78 8.14
C LEU A 30 -1.51 -7.15 8.35
N ASP A 31 -2.16 -8.03 9.11
CA ASP A 31 -1.66 -9.40 9.35
C ASP A 31 -1.64 -10.24 8.08
N LEU A 32 -2.66 -10.08 7.22
CA LEU A 32 -2.68 -10.77 5.94
C LEU A 32 -1.57 -10.24 5.00
N LEU A 33 -1.37 -8.93 4.93
CA LEU A 33 -0.35 -8.31 4.08
C LEU A 33 1.07 -8.82 4.40
N LYS A 34 1.37 -9.16 5.66
CA LYS A 34 2.66 -9.74 6.08
C LYS A 34 2.98 -11.09 5.42
N THR A 35 1.96 -11.86 5.05
CA THR A 35 2.12 -13.27 4.63
C THR A 35 1.62 -13.54 3.22
N GLU A 36 0.98 -12.56 2.58
CA GLU A 36 0.38 -12.70 1.27
C GLU A 36 1.42 -12.74 0.15
N LYS A 37 1.29 -13.73 -0.74
CA LYS A 37 2.23 -14.02 -1.83
C LYS A 37 1.66 -13.71 -3.20
N ASP A 38 0.34 -13.61 -3.32
CA ASP A 38 -0.28 -13.23 -4.58
C ASP A 38 -0.19 -11.70 -4.79
N PRO A 39 0.36 -11.23 -5.93
CA PRO A 39 0.54 -9.80 -6.19
C PRO A 39 -0.80 -9.05 -6.30
N THR A 40 -1.85 -9.70 -6.83
CA THR A 40 -3.18 -9.10 -6.89
C THR A 40 -3.70 -8.87 -5.48
N ASN A 41 -3.57 -9.85 -4.59
CA ASN A 41 -3.99 -9.70 -3.21
C ASN A 41 -3.19 -8.61 -2.47
N ARG A 42 -1.86 -8.58 -2.62
CA ARG A 42 -1.03 -7.54 -1.98
C ARG A 42 -1.47 -6.13 -2.40
N ARG A 43 -1.72 -5.93 -3.70
CA ARG A 43 -2.26 -4.68 -4.21
C ARG A 43 -3.60 -4.33 -3.57
N GLU A 44 -4.57 -5.26 -3.57
CA GLU A 44 -5.89 -5.01 -3.00
C GLU A 44 -5.85 -4.71 -1.50
N LEU A 45 -4.95 -5.35 -0.76
CA LEU A 45 -4.76 -5.08 0.67
C LEU A 45 -4.24 -3.65 0.92
N LEU A 46 -3.25 -3.21 0.14
CA LEU A 46 -2.72 -1.84 0.23
C LEU A 46 -3.79 -0.80 -0.15
N LEU A 47 -4.57 -1.05 -1.20
CA LEU A 47 -5.66 -0.16 -1.61
C LEU A 47 -6.80 -0.14 -0.59
N ALA A 48 -7.14 -1.28 0.01
CA ALA A 48 -8.12 -1.34 1.08
C ALA A 48 -7.68 -0.47 2.28
N LEU A 49 -6.42 -0.57 2.69
CA LEU A 49 -5.86 0.29 3.74
C LEU A 49 -5.95 1.79 3.37
N CYS A 50 -5.68 2.15 2.11
CA CYS A 50 -5.83 3.52 1.62
C CYS A 50 -7.26 4.08 1.75
N SER A 51 -8.27 3.23 1.56
CA SER A 51 -9.68 3.63 1.58
C SER A 51 -10.30 3.59 2.98
N ILE A 52 -9.85 2.66 3.81
CA ILE A 52 -10.43 2.43 5.15
C ILE A 52 -9.80 3.34 6.19
N ALA A 53 -8.47 3.37 6.25
CA ALA A 53 -7.73 4.08 7.28
C ALA A 53 -6.36 4.53 6.72
N PRO A 54 -6.35 5.51 5.81
CA PRO A 54 -5.12 6.01 5.19
C PRO A 54 -4.05 6.51 6.17
N GLU A 55 -4.44 6.86 7.38
CA GLU A 55 -3.59 7.36 8.46
C GLU A 55 -2.90 6.25 9.30
N THR A 56 -3.07 4.97 8.92
CA THR A 56 -2.56 3.83 9.69
C THR A 56 -1.04 3.76 9.66
N LYS A 57 -0.38 4.24 10.73
CA LYS A 57 1.10 4.24 10.85
C LYS A 57 1.68 2.83 10.90
N GLU A 58 0.94 1.87 11.43
CA GLU A 58 1.33 0.46 11.49
C GLU A 58 1.52 -0.16 10.08
N ALA A 59 0.95 0.47 9.05
CA ALA A 59 1.13 0.06 7.66
C ALA A 59 2.46 0.52 7.06
N VAL A 60 3.14 1.52 7.64
CA VAL A 60 4.39 2.10 7.10
C VAL A 60 5.46 1.04 6.78
N PRO A 61 5.88 0.15 7.71
CA PRO A 61 6.91 -0.84 7.40
C PRO A 61 6.47 -1.84 6.31
N LEU A 62 5.19 -2.17 6.24
CA LEU A 62 4.65 -3.08 5.21
C LEU A 62 4.60 -2.40 3.84
N ALA A 63 4.22 -1.12 3.80
CA ALA A 63 4.23 -0.34 2.58
C ALA A 63 5.65 -0.08 2.07
N ILE A 64 6.62 0.17 2.96
CA ILE A 64 8.04 0.28 2.59
C ILE A 64 8.52 -1.03 1.95
N ALA A 65 8.22 -2.19 2.54
CA ALA A 65 8.58 -3.47 1.96
C ALA A 65 7.96 -3.69 0.57
N ALA A 66 6.74 -3.20 0.36
CA ALA A 66 6.04 -3.27 -0.92
C ALA A 66 6.58 -2.32 -2.00
N LEU A 67 7.47 -1.37 -1.66
CA LEU A 67 8.15 -0.52 -2.65
C LEU A 67 9.19 -1.27 -3.49
N ASP A 68 9.73 -2.38 -2.98
CA ASP A 68 10.66 -3.25 -3.72
C ASP A 68 9.93 -4.48 -4.33
N ASP A 69 8.60 -4.43 -4.46
CA ASP A 69 7.83 -5.53 -5.05
C ASP A 69 8.12 -5.70 -6.55
N ALA A 70 8.04 -6.95 -7.03
CA ALA A 70 8.24 -7.26 -8.44
C ALA A 70 7.06 -6.84 -9.33
N GLU A 71 5.85 -6.71 -8.77
CA GLU A 71 4.68 -6.23 -9.49
C GLU A 71 4.55 -4.71 -9.35
N GLU A 72 4.65 -3.99 -10.46
CA GLU A 72 4.60 -2.51 -10.51
C GLU A 72 3.32 -1.95 -9.86
N ARG A 73 2.18 -2.63 -10.04
CA ARG A 73 0.91 -2.20 -9.42
C ARG A 73 0.92 -2.29 -7.90
N VAL A 74 1.72 -3.17 -7.31
CA VAL A 74 1.93 -3.24 -5.85
C VAL A 74 2.77 -2.05 -5.40
N VAL A 75 3.84 -1.73 -6.15
CA VAL A 75 4.69 -0.55 -5.89
C VAL A 75 3.88 0.74 -5.93
N LEU A 76 3.02 0.92 -6.94
CA LEU A 76 2.15 2.09 -7.04
C LEU A 76 1.17 2.22 -5.88
N ALA A 77 0.56 1.10 -5.45
CA ALA A 77 -0.34 1.09 -4.29
C ALA A 77 0.40 1.42 -2.99
N ALA A 78 1.64 0.96 -2.83
CA ALA A 78 2.49 1.29 -1.70
C ALA A 78 2.87 2.78 -1.66
N CYS A 79 3.29 3.36 -2.79
CA CYS A 79 3.52 4.82 -2.91
C CYS A 79 2.27 5.62 -2.53
N LEU A 80 1.09 5.19 -3.01
CA LEU A 80 -0.18 5.85 -2.70
C LEU A 80 -0.49 5.80 -1.20
N LEU A 81 -0.33 4.64 -0.56
CA LEU A 81 -0.57 4.48 0.87
C LEU A 81 0.38 5.37 1.70
N LEU A 82 1.68 5.34 1.39
CA LEU A 82 2.66 6.18 2.07
C LEU A 82 2.38 7.69 1.90
N SER A 83 1.96 8.10 0.71
CA SER A 83 1.53 9.49 0.45
C SER A 83 0.34 9.90 1.33
N LYS A 84 -0.62 8.99 1.52
CA LYS A 84 -1.83 9.21 2.32
C LYS A 84 -1.54 9.22 3.83
N ILE A 85 -0.58 8.43 4.29
CA ILE A 85 -0.08 8.47 5.66
C ILE A 85 0.62 9.81 5.93
N GLY A 86 1.33 10.35 4.94
CA GLY A 86 1.93 11.69 5.02
C GLY A 86 3.13 11.73 5.98
N PRO A 87 3.29 12.78 6.81
CA PRO A 87 4.52 13.00 7.59
C PRO A 87 4.90 11.89 8.57
N ASP A 88 3.96 11.02 8.93
CA ASP A 88 4.21 9.86 9.76
C ASP A 88 4.96 8.73 9.01
N ALA A 89 5.04 8.79 7.68
CA ALA A 89 5.75 7.84 6.84
C ALA A 89 7.19 8.28 6.48
N LYS A 90 7.81 9.16 7.26
CA LYS A 90 9.20 9.67 7.03
C LYS A 90 10.25 8.59 6.84
N GLU A 91 10.07 7.43 7.46
CA GLU A 91 10.95 6.27 7.30
C GLU A 91 11.01 5.76 5.85
N ALA A 92 9.99 6.05 5.03
CA ALA A 92 9.94 5.62 3.63
C ALA A 92 10.75 6.51 2.67
N LEU A 93 11.21 7.69 3.11
CA LEU A 93 11.90 8.65 2.24
C LEU A 93 13.09 8.07 1.47
N PRO A 94 13.99 7.26 2.06
CA PRO A 94 15.12 6.68 1.32
C PRO A 94 14.66 5.76 0.18
N ALA A 95 13.66 4.90 0.43
CA ALA A 95 13.13 3.97 -0.56
C ALA A 95 12.38 4.71 -1.68
N LEU A 96 11.56 5.72 -1.33
CA LEU A 96 10.85 6.53 -2.31
C LEU A 96 11.82 7.36 -3.19
N LYS A 97 12.92 7.89 -2.62
CA LYS A 97 13.95 8.62 -3.39
C LYS A 97 14.62 7.74 -4.44
N LYS A 98 14.87 6.47 -4.13
CA LYS A 98 15.35 5.50 -5.12
C LYS A 98 14.34 5.29 -6.25
N LEU A 99 13.04 5.25 -5.94
CA LEU A 99 11.98 5.08 -6.94
C LEU A 99 11.71 6.35 -7.77
N SER A 100 12.05 7.54 -7.28
CA SER A 100 11.98 8.78 -8.08
C SER A 100 13.01 8.83 -9.22
N ASP A 101 13.92 7.86 -9.29
CA ASP A 101 14.82 7.65 -10.43
C ASP A 101 14.42 6.44 -11.31
N SER A 102 13.23 5.85 -11.07
CA SER A 102 12.73 4.71 -11.85
C SER A 102 12.60 5.03 -13.34
N LYS A 103 12.83 4.02 -14.20
CA LYS A 103 12.58 4.16 -15.64
C LYS A 103 11.08 4.18 -15.97
N ASP A 104 10.27 3.57 -15.11
CA ASP A 104 8.82 3.60 -15.22
C ASP A 104 8.30 4.95 -14.76
N GLU A 105 7.61 5.67 -15.66
CA GLU A 105 7.12 7.02 -15.41
C GLU A 105 6.07 7.07 -14.29
N ALA A 106 5.18 6.08 -14.22
CA ALA A 106 4.15 6.03 -13.20
C ALA A 106 4.75 5.84 -11.80
N ILE A 107 5.70 4.92 -11.66
CA ILE A 107 6.41 4.69 -10.39
C ILE A 107 7.14 5.96 -9.96
N ARG A 108 7.83 6.62 -10.90
CA ARG A 108 8.56 7.85 -10.65
C ARG A 108 7.66 8.97 -10.11
N ASP A 109 6.52 9.18 -10.77
CA ASP A 109 5.57 10.24 -10.41
C ASP A 109 4.86 9.97 -9.09
N PHE A 110 4.48 8.72 -8.83
CA PHE A 110 3.87 8.34 -7.55
C PHE A 110 4.86 8.45 -6.40
N ALA A 111 6.12 8.07 -6.61
CA ALA A 111 7.18 8.24 -5.61
C ALA A 111 7.41 9.73 -5.28
N ALA A 112 7.48 10.59 -6.30
CA ALA A 112 7.63 12.03 -6.09
C ALA A 112 6.46 12.65 -5.31
N LYS A 113 5.21 12.25 -5.63
CA LYS A 113 4.01 12.67 -4.89
C LYS A 113 4.04 12.20 -3.44
N ALA A 114 4.47 10.96 -3.20
CA ALA A 114 4.61 10.42 -1.86
C ALA A 114 5.65 11.20 -1.04
N ILE A 115 6.83 11.46 -1.61
CA ILE A 115 7.87 12.29 -0.96
C ILE A 115 7.31 13.67 -0.60
N GLN A 116 6.65 14.34 -1.56
CA GLN A 116 6.07 15.66 -1.31
C GLN A 116 5.04 15.64 -0.17
N ALA A 117 4.20 14.60 -0.08
CA ALA A 117 3.21 14.48 0.98
C ALA A 117 3.83 14.20 2.35
N ILE A 118 4.95 13.48 2.41
CA ILE A 118 5.68 13.14 3.63
C ILE A 118 6.51 14.33 4.16
N GLU A 119 6.99 15.19 3.26
CA GLU A 119 7.81 16.35 3.61
C GLU A 119 7.00 17.61 3.97
N LYS A 120 5.67 17.61 3.76
CA LYS A 120 4.76 18.68 4.20
C LYS A 120 4.67 18.77 5.73
#